data_AF-A0A4Q5J5N3-F1
#
_entry.id   AF-A0A4Q5J5N3-F1
#
_cell.length_a   1.000
_cell.length_b   1.000
_cell.length_c   1.000
_cell.angle_alpha   90.00
_cell.angle_beta   90.00
_cell.angle_gamma   90.00
#
_symmetry.space_group_name_H-M   'P 1'
#
loop_
_entity.id
_entity.type
_entity.pdbx_description
1 polymer ?
#
loop_
_entity_poly.entity_id
_entity_poly.type
_entity_poly.pdbx_seq_one_letter_code
_entity_poly.pdbx_strand_id
1 'polypeptide(L)'
;MFSAGGVLAAVFLPVLAFLFAFAFPLGWMTPPGHAHLSAVTSHPLTVLFLLGFFVLLLVHSAHRFRYTLYDGLQIKARRAVALLCYGGAAVGTVLALAVLL
;
A
#
# COMPACT_ATOMS: atom_id res chain seq x y z
N MET A 1 2.79 -13.16 5.45
CA MET A 1 2.64 -11.82 4.81
C MET A 1 1.19 -11.44 4.56
N PHE A 2 0.36 -12.30 3.93
CA PHE A 2 -1.06 -11.99 3.67
C PHE A 2 -1.83 -11.51 4.90
N SER A 3 -1.82 -12.26 6.00
CA SER A 3 -2.56 -11.88 7.23
C SER A 3 -2.04 -10.56 7.84
N ALA A 4 -0.73 -10.41 7.99
CA ALA A 4 -0.10 -9.20 8.52
C ALA A 4 -0.46 -7.94 7.70
N GLY A 5 -0.41 -8.02 6.38
CA GLY A 5 -0.83 -6.91 5.52
C GLY A 5 -2.32 -6.59 5.63
N GLY A 6 -3.17 -7.59 5.85
CA GLY A 6 -4.60 -7.39 6.09
C GLY A 6 -4.88 -6.68 7.42
N VAL A 7 -4.14 -7.03 8.48
CA VAL A 7 -4.24 -6.35 9.78
C VAL A 7 -3.76 -4.91 9.67
N LEU A 8 -2.61 -4.67 9.04
CA LEU A 8 -2.12 -3.31 8.80
C LEU A 8 -3.10 -2.48 7.97
N ALA A 9 -3.70 -3.08 6.93
CA ALA A 9 -4.73 -2.43 6.12
C ALA A 9 -5.93 -2.01 6.98
N ALA A 10 -6.45 -2.93 7.80
CA ALA A 10 -7.62 -2.67 8.63
C ALA A 10 -7.38 -1.60 9.71
N VAL A 11 -6.17 -1.53 10.28
CA VAL A 11 -5.83 -0.57 11.33
C VAL A 11 -5.54 0.83 10.76
N PHE A 12 -4.75 0.92 9.68
CA PHE A 12 -4.19 2.19 9.24
C PHE A 12 -4.89 2.82 8.03
N LEU A 13 -5.39 2.02 7.07
CA LEU A 13 -6.00 2.61 5.87
C LEU A 13 -7.25 3.44 6.15
N PRO A 14 -8.12 3.13 7.13
CA PRO A 14 -9.29 3.97 7.41
C PRO A 14 -8.90 5.41 7.76
N VAL A 15 -7.94 5.60 8.67
CA VAL A 15 -7.51 6.95 9.07
C VAL A 15 -6.72 7.65 7.97
N LEU A 16 -5.85 6.92 7.25
CA LEU A 16 -5.10 7.49 6.13
C LEU A 16 -6.02 7.93 4.98
N ALA A 17 -7.01 7.11 4.63
CA ALA A 17 -8.00 7.45 3.62
C ALA A 17 -8.85 8.63 4.08
N PHE A 18 -9.33 8.62 5.33
CA PHE A 18 -10.07 9.76 5.88
C PHE A 18 -9.27 11.06 5.77
N LEU A 19 -8.01 11.08 6.21
CA LEU A 19 -7.19 12.28 6.20
C LEU A 19 -6.85 12.75 4.78
N PHE A 20 -6.27 11.87 3.96
CA PHE A 20 -5.69 12.26 2.68
C PHE A 20 -6.69 12.26 1.52
N ALA A 21 -7.77 11.48 1.57
CA ALA A 21 -8.78 11.46 0.51
C ALA A 21 -9.99 12.36 0.80
N PHE A 22 -10.26 12.70 2.08
CA PHE A 22 -11.45 13.48 2.46
C PHE A 22 -11.11 14.74 3.27
N ALA A 23 -10.54 14.61 4.47
CA ALA A 23 -10.43 15.72 5.42
C ALA A 23 -9.57 16.88 4.90
N PHE A 24 -8.39 16.60 4.33
CA PHE A 24 -7.55 17.63 3.73
C PHE A 24 -8.11 18.17 2.40
N PRO A 25 -8.53 17.31 1.43
CA PRO A 25 -9.06 17.82 0.16
C PRO A 25 -10.36 18.63 0.28
N LEU A 26 -11.23 18.30 1.25
CA LEU A 26 -12.50 19.01 1.49
C LEU A 26 -12.36 20.21 2.42
N GLY A 27 -11.16 20.49 2.93
CA GLY A 27 -10.90 21.64 3.81
C GLY A 27 -11.45 21.49 5.23
N TRP A 28 -11.75 20.28 5.70
CA TRP A 28 -12.18 20.02 7.07
C TRP A 28 -11.03 20.13 8.07
N MET A 29 -9.81 19.91 7.61
CA MET A 29 -8.58 20.04 8.39
C MET A 29 -7.48 20.66 7.52
N THR A 30 -6.59 21.43 8.15
CA THR A 30 -5.39 21.95 7.48
C THR A 30 -4.39 20.80 7.28
N PRO A 31 -3.93 20.52 6.05
CA PRO A 31 -2.90 19.51 5.81
C PRO A 31 -1.56 19.93 6.43
N PRO A 32 -0.70 18.97 6.82
CA PRO A 32 0.64 19.28 7.26
C PRO A 32 1.43 19.97 6.13
N GLY A 33 2.22 20.98 6.48
CA GLY A 33 3.08 21.68 5.53
C GLY A 33 4.18 20.79 4.94
N HIS A 34 4.69 21.17 3.77
CA HIS A 34 5.70 20.40 3.05
C HIS A 34 6.96 20.11 3.89
N ALA A 35 7.48 21.11 4.62
CA ALA A 35 8.65 20.94 5.47
C ALA A 35 8.43 19.91 6.59
N HIS A 36 7.23 19.89 7.18
CA HIS A 36 6.88 18.91 8.22
C HIS A 36 6.78 17.49 7.64
N LEU A 37 6.10 17.33 6.49
CA LEU A 37 6.03 16.02 5.81
C LEU A 37 7.40 15.51 5.38
N SER A 38 8.25 16.38 4.85
CA SER A 38 9.63 16.04 4.49
C SER A 38 10.41 15.56 5.72
N ALA A 39 10.35 16.30 6.84
CA ALA A 39 11.02 15.88 8.07
C ALA A 39 10.55 14.51 8.58
N VAL A 40 9.25 14.24 8.53
CA VAL A 40 8.67 12.95 8.94
C VAL A 40 9.09 11.82 8.01
N THR A 41 9.02 12.03 6.69
CA THR A 41 9.31 11.01 5.67
C THR A 41 10.80 10.75 5.46
N SER A 42 11.68 11.68 5.85
CA SER A 42 13.13 11.47 5.88
C SER A 42 13.64 10.85 7.17
N HIS A 43 12.79 10.70 8.21
CA HIS A 43 13.20 10.08 9.47
C HIS A 43 13.40 8.56 9.28
N PRO A 44 14.56 7.97 9.66
CA PRO A 44 14.88 6.57 9.34
C PRO A 44 13.86 5.54 9.83
N LEU A 45 13.30 5.74 11.02
CA LEU A 45 12.25 4.86 11.56
C LEU A 45 10.95 4.94 10.73
N THR A 46 10.61 6.14 10.23
CA THR A 46 9.44 6.31 9.39
C THR A 46 9.66 5.66 8.04
N VAL A 47 10.84 5.81 7.43
CA VAL A 47 11.23 5.13 6.19
C VAL A 47 11.10 3.61 6.34
N LEU A 48 11.67 3.04 7.40
CA LEU A 48 11.60 1.61 7.67
C LEU A 48 10.14 1.15 7.84
N PHE A 49 9.34 1.90 8.60
CA PHE A 49 7.92 1.62 8.77
C PHE A 49 7.16 1.68 7.45
N LEU A 50 7.32 2.75 6.68
CA LEU A 50 6.64 2.96 5.40
C LEU A 50 7.00 1.86 4.40
N LEU A 51 8.28 1.50 4.30
CA LEU A 51 8.73 0.42 3.43
C LEU A 51 8.05 -0.90 3.81
N GLY A 52 8.09 -1.28 5.09
CA GLY A 52 7.42 -2.50 5.57
C GLY A 52 5.90 -2.46 5.35
N PHE A 53 5.27 -1.32 5.61
CA PHE A 53 3.85 -1.07 5.44
C PHE A 53 3.44 -1.26 3.97
N PHE A 54 4.11 -0.59 3.03
CA PHE A 54 3.84 -0.70 1.60
C PHE A 54 4.02 -2.13 1.08
N VAL A 55 5.12 -2.81 1.44
CA VAL A 55 5.36 -4.20 1.02
C VAL A 55 4.25 -5.13 1.50
N LEU A 56 3.86 -5.03 2.77
CA LEU A 56 2.82 -5.89 3.34
C LEU A 56 1.45 -5.62 2.72
N LEU A 57 1.10 -4.36 2.45
CA LEU A 57 -0.14 -4.01 1.75
C LEU A 57 -0.16 -4.51 0.30
N LEU A 58 0.94 -4.34 -0.44
CA LEU A 58 1.06 -4.79 -1.82
C LEU A 58 0.96 -6.31 -1.94
N VAL A 59 1.64 -7.06 -1.07
CA VAL A 59 1.55 -8.53 -1.07
C VAL A 59 0.16 -9.00 -0.63
N HIS A 60 -0.47 -8.34 0.35
CA HIS A 60 -1.85 -8.64 0.74
C HIS A 60 -2.82 -8.43 -0.43
N SER A 61 -2.70 -7.28 -1.08
CA SER A 61 -3.48 -6.91 -2.27
C SER A 61 -3.29 -7.94 -3.39
N ALA A 62 -2.05 -8.24 -3.79
CA ALA A 62 -1.75 -9.22 -4.83
C ALA A 62 -2.36 -10.59 -4.55
N HIS A 63 -2.31 -11.04 -3.29
CA HIS A 63 -2.94 -12.28 -2.89
C HIS A 63 -4.46 -12.22 -3.07
N ARG A 64 -5.15 -11.19 -2.54
CA ARG A 64 -6.62 -11.04 -2.75
C ARG A 64 -6.97 -10.99 -4.25
N PHE A 65 -6.31 -10.13 -5.02
CA PHE A 65 -6.58 -9.94 -6.44
C PHE A 65 -6.40 -11.23 -7.24
N ARG A 66 -5.37 -12.03 -6.96
CA ARG A 66 -5.17 -13.31 -7.63
C ARG A 66 -6.40 -14.21 -7.52
N TYR A 67 -6.93 -14.37 -6.30
CA TYR A 67 -8.11 -15.22 -6.07
C TYR A 67 -9.39 -14.56 -6.60
N THR A 68 -9.53 -13.23 -6.49
CA THR A 68 -10.64 -12.51 -7.13
C THR A 68 -10.66 -12.70 -8.64
N LEU A 69 -9.52 -12.61 -9.32
CA LEU A 69 -9.43 -12.77 -10.77
C LEU A 69 -9.62 -14.24 -11.19
N TYR A 70 -8.96 -15.18 -10.51
CA TYR A 70 -8.98 -16.59 -10.88
C TYR A 70 -10.27 -17.31 -10.46
N ASP A 71 -10.71 -17.15 -9.21
CA ASP A 71 -11.90 -17.81 -8.68
C ASP A 71 -13.16 -16.93 -8.76
N GLY A 72 -13.04 -15.62 -8.56
CA GLY A 72 -14.20 -14.72 -8.65
C GLY A 72 -14.62 -14.49 -10.11
N LEU A 73 -13.71 -13.99 -10.93
CA LEU A 73 -13.96 -13.64 -12.34
C LEU A 73 -13.68 -14.80 -13.31
N GLN A 74 -13.27 -15.97 -12.80
CA GLN A 74 -13.03 -17.17 -13.61
C GLN A 74 -11.99 -17.00 -14.73
N ILE A 75 -11.02 -16.09 -14.57
CA ILE A 75 -9.90 -15.94 -15.51
C ILE A 75 -8.93 -17.10 -15.28
N LYS A 76 -9.15 -18.23 -15.95
CA LYS A 76 -8.44 -19.51 -15.72
C LYS A 76 -6.99 -19.54 -16.23
N ALA A 77 -6.34 -18.38 -16.38
CA ALA A 77 -4.94 -18.24 -16.73
C ALA A 77 -4.04 -18.22 -15.48
N ARG A 78 -4.05 -19.32 -14.70
CA ARG A 78 -3.43 -19.41 -13.36
C ARG A 78 -2.04 -18.77 -13.25
N ARG A 79 -1.15 -19.09 -14.19
CA ARG A 79 0.24 -18.58 -14.20
C ARG A 79 0.29 -17.09 -14.50
N ALA A 80 -0.45 -16.64 -15.52
CA ALA A 80 -0.49 -15.23 -15.91
C ALA A 80 -1.08 -14.36 -14.80
N VAL A 81 -2.20 -14.77 -14.19
CA VAL A 81 -2.83 -14.06 -13.07
C VAL A 81 -1.86 -13.97 -11.89
N ALA A 82 -1.20 -15.07 -11.51
CA ALA A 82 -0.23 -15.04 -10.43
C ALA A 82 0.96 -14.12 -10.74
N LEU A 83 1.50 -14.20 -11.96
CA LEU A 83 2.62 -13.36 -12.39
C LEU A 83 2.25 -11.87 -12.38
N LEU A 84 1.07 -11.51 -12.87
CA LEU A 84 0.61 -10.12 -12.89
C LEU A 84 0.39 -9.59 -11.46
N CYS A 85 -0.29 -10.34 -10.59
CA CYS A 85 -0.55 -9.89 -9.22
C CYS A 85 0.74 -9.76 -8.40
N TYR A 86 1.56 -10.82 -8.33
CA TYR A 86 2.77 -10.78 -7.51
C TYR A 86 3.91 -10.00 -8.17
N GLY A 87 3.99 -10.00 -9.50
CA GLY A 87 4.90 -9.14 -10.24
C GLY A 87 4.58 -7.66 -10.03
N GLY A 88 3.30 -7.29 -10.06
CA GLY A 88 2.86 -5.93 -9.70
C GLY A 88 3.24 -5.54 -8.27
N ALA A 89 3.07 -6.44 -7.30
CA ALA A 89 3.52 -6.19 -5.93
C ALA A 89 5.05 -6.05 -5.82
N ALA A 90 5.82 -6.84 -6.57
CA ALA A 90 7.27 -6.72 -6.61
C ALA A 90 7.73 -5.39 -7.23
N VAL A 91 7.16 -4.98 -8.36
CA VAL A 91 7.43 -3.67 -8.98
C VAL A 91 7.07 -2.54 -8.02
N GLY A 92 5.88 -2.59 -7.40
CA GLY A 92 5.47 -1.60 -6.41
C GLY A 92 6.40 -1.52 -5.20
N THR A 93 6.95 -2.66 -4.77
CA THR A 93 7.94 -2.72 -3.68
C THR A 93 9.25 -2.04 -4.07
N VAL A 94 9.76 -2.31 -5.27
CA VAL A 94 10.98 -1.67 -5.78
C VAL A 94 10.78 -0.16 -5.94
N LEU A 95 9.63 0.27 -6.45
CA LEU A 95 9.30 1.70 -6.55
C LEU A 95 9.19 2.35 -5.17
N ALA A 96 8.56 1.70 -4.20
CA ALA A 96 8.49 2.22 -2.83
C ALA A 96 9.89 2.37 -2.22
N LEU A 97 10.78 1.40 -2.43
CA LEU A 97 12.18 1.50 -2.00
C LEU A 97 12.90 2.66 -2.68
N ALA A 98 12.76 2.80 -4.00
CA ALA A 98 13.42 3.85 -4.78
C ALA A 98 12.91 5.27 -4.48
N VAL A 99 11.68 5.41 -3.98
CA VAL A 99 11.11 6.71 -3.58
C VAL A 99 11.47 7.07 -2.14
N LEU A 100 11.66 6.09 -1.27
CA LEU A 100 11.95 6.29 0.15
C LEU A 100 13.44 6.41 0.49
N LEU A 101 14.33 6.04 -0.44
CA LEU A 101 15.79 6.14 -0.32
C LEU A 101 16.33 7.22 -1.27
#